data_AF-F7NJR9-F1
#
_entry.id   AF-F7NJR9-F1
#
_cell.length_a   1.000
_cell.length_b   1.000
_cell.length_c   1.000
_cell.angle_alpha   90.00
_cell.angle_beta   90.00
_cell.angle_gamma   90.00
#
_symmetry.space_group_name_H-M   'P 1'
#
loop_
_entity.id
_entity.type
_entity.pdbx_description
1 polymer ?
#
loop_
_entity_poly.entity_id
_entity_poly.type
_entity_poly.pdbx_seq_one_letter_code
_entity_poly.pdbx_strand_id
1 'polypeptide(L)'
;MKHEWPLVVFTLLSQASIGLFLAHQILNGERRLAITSILRWVIVLMGIAMGTSLMHLGSPLAAYGAVANIGTSWLSREIFFSGGFFGLVIVCYFLEKQGLASAGMNRLAGWAAALAGALCLISTACTYIYTAVAAWSTFYTHIAFYTTAAILGLIGYAVLLWQLPQEQEQPTVPAALAGISASVVLQLTGMAAYLVFVNGAGLAQQSIKLLYDQMSLFIAGQLLAVGSIASMFRFHKKYRMGSADAKTWLQGTFAMILLSAIIGRYLFYGIGVPFIGKF
;
A
#
# COMPACT_ATOMS: atom_id res chain seq x y z
N MET A 1 -18.93 -10.96 5.14
CA MET A 1 -17.64 -10.57 5.75
C MET A 1 -16.51 -11.58 5.53
N LYS A 2 -16.69 -12.90 5.67
CA LYS A 2 -15.63 -13.89 5.37
C LYS A 2 -15.13 -13.86 3.90
N HIS A 3 -15.99 -13.46 2.96
CA HIS A 3 -15.66 -13.40 1.52
C HIS A 3 -14.72 -12.25 1.13
N GLU A 4 -14.53 -11.23 1.98
CA GLU A 4 -13.76 -10.03 1.63
C GLU A 4 -12.26 -10.13 1.97
N TRP A 5 -11.86 -11.12 2.79
CA TRP A 5 -10.48 -11.28 3.24
C TRP A 5 -9.44 -11.45 2.11
N PRO A 6 -9.73 -12.18 1.01
CA PRO A 6 -8.83 -12.25 -0.13
C PRO A 6 -8.52 -10.86 -0.73
N LEU A 7 -9.51 -9.97 -0.79
CA LEU A 7 -9.33 -8.60 -1.29
C LEU A 7 -8.53 -7.74 -0.31
N VAL A 8 -8.77 -7.89 1.00
CA VAL A 8 -7.95 -7.23 2.04
C VAL A 8 -6.48 -7.62 1.90
N VAL A 9 -6.20 -8.92 1.79
CA VAL A 9 -4.84 -9.45 1.68
C VAL A 9 -4.20 -9.00 0.36
N PHE A 10 -4.90 -9.18 -0.77
CA PHE A 10 -4.41 -8.76 -2.08
C PHE A 10 -4.06 -7.28 -2.12
N THR A 11 -4.95 -6.40 -1.66
CA THR A 11 -4.71 -4.95 -1.74
C THR A 11 -3.61 -4.49 -0.80
N LEU A 12 -3.56 -4.97 0.45
CA LEU A 12 -2.51 -4.56 1.38
C LEU A 12 -1.13 -5.07 0.96
N LEU A 13 -1.03 -6.31 0.48
CA LEU A 13 0.25 -6.87 0.06
C LEU A 13 0.76 -6.25 -1.26
N SER A 14 -0.13 -5.99 -2.23
CA SER A 14 0.25 -5.27 -3.46
C SER A 14 0.65 -3.81 -3.16
N GLN A 15 -0.10 -3.12 -2.29
CA GLN A 15 0.24 -1.77 -1.82
C GLN A 15 1.59 -1.73 -1.08
N ALA A 16 1.85 -2.69 -0.19
CA ALA A 16 3.13 -2.79 0.50
C ALA A 16 4.29 -3.07 -0.47
N SER A 17 4.08 -3.97 -1.45
CA SER A 17 5.08 -4.31 -2.45
C SER A 17 5.44 -3.12 -3.35
N ILE A 18 4.42 -2.52 -3.98
CA ILE A 18 4.60 -1.37 -4.88
C ILE A 18 5.15 -0.17 -4.10
N GLY A 19 4.60 0.10 -2.92
CA GLY A 19 5.06 1.17 -2.05
C GLY A 19 6.52 1.02 -1.65
N LEU A 20 6.95 -0.20 -1.29
CA LEU A 20 8.33 -0.49 -0.91
C LEU A 20 9.28 -0.23 -2.08
N PHE A 21 8.89 -0.66 -3.28
CA PHE A 21 9.67 -0.43 -4.50
C PHE A 21 9.78 1.06 -4.83
N LEU A 22 8.66 1.80 -4.76
CA LEU A 22 8.64 3.25 -4.99
C LEU A 22 9.44 4.02 -3.94
N ALA A 23 9.34 3.65 -2.66
CA ALA A 23 10.12 4.22 -1.58
C ALA A 23 11.63 4.08 -1.84
N HIS A 24 12.07 2.89 -2.26
CA HIS A 24 13.45 2.66 -2.67
C HIS A 24 13.83 3.53 -3.87
N GLN A 25 13.02 3.53 -4.93
CA GLN A 25 13.36 4.22 -6.17
C GLN A 25 13.45 5.74 -6.00
N ILE A 26 12.62 6.33 -5.14
CA ILE A 26 12.56 7.77 -4.87
C ILE A 26 13.63 8.19 -3.85
N LEU A 27 13.75 7.49 -2.71
CA LEU A 27 14.59 7.95 -1.60
C LEU A 27 16.07 7.60 -1.79
N ASN A 28 16.37 6.48 -2.43
CA ASN A 28 17.74 6.01 -2.58
C ASN A 28 18.41 6.59 -3.83
N GLY A 29 17.63 6.99 -4.85
CA GLY A 29 18.17 7.53 -6.09
C GLY A 29 19.15 6.55 -6.75
N GLU A 30 20.41 6.96 -6.93
CA GLU A 30 21.49 6.10 -7.44
C GLU A 30 22.14 5.22 -6.36
N ARG A 31 21.83 5.46 -5.08
CA ARG A 31 22.34 4.66 -3.97
C ARG A 31 21.60 3.32 -3.96
N ARG A 32 22.33 2.22 -4.18
CA ARG A 32 21.77 0.86 -4.24
C ARG A 32 21.64 0.20 -2.86
N LEU A 33 21.30 0.95 -1.82
CA LEU A 33 21.27 0.42 -0.45
C LEU A 33 20.18 -0.65 -0.30
N ALA A 34 20.57 -1.80 0.23
CA ALA A 34 19.70 -2.96 0.48
C ALA A 34 18.89 -3.46 -0.73
N ILE A 35 19.25 -3.09 -1.96
CA ILE A 35 18.45 -3.33 -3.18
C ILE A 35 18.09 -4.81 -3.38
N THR A 36 19.03 -5.74 -3.18
CA THR A 36 18.75 -7.18 -3.29
C THR A 36 17.76 -7.67 -2.23
N SER A 37 17.78 -7.08 -1.03
CA SER A 37 16.79 -7.39 0.01
C SER A 37 15.42 -6.83 -0.35
N ILE A 38 15.39 -5.58 -0.82
CA ILE A 38 14.17 -4.88 -1.24
C ILE A 38 13.50 -5.64 -2.39
N LEU A 39 14.23 -5.95 -3.47
CA LEU A 39 13.70 -6.68 -4.62
C LEU A 39 13.13 -8.05 -4.22
N ARG A 40 13.79 -8.79 -3.32
CA ARG A 40 13.27 -10.06 -2.79
C ARG A 40 11.94 -9.88 -2.08
N TRP A 41 11.83 -8.90 -1.18
CA TRP A 41 10.58 -8.65 -0.45
C TRP A 41 9.47 -8.14 -1.35
N VAL A 42 9.77 -7.28 -2.33
CA VAL A 42 8.80 -6.82 -3.33
C VAL A 42 8.23 -8.01 -4.11
N ILE A 43 9.10 -8.94 -4.57
CA ILE A 43 8.69 -10.16 -5.27
C ILE A 43 7.81 -11.05 -4.38
N VAL A 44 8.23 -11.31 -3.13
CA VAL A 44 7.45 -12.17 -2.22
C VAL A 44 6.08 -11.56 -1.93
N LEU A 45 6.01 -10.28 -1.58
CA LEU A 45 4.76 -9.60 -1.27
C LEU A 45 3.81 -9.58 -2.47
N MET A 46 4.32 -9.24 -3.66
CA MET A 46 3.49 -9.20 -4.87
C MET A 46 3.06 -10.59 -5.32
N GLY A 47 3.95 -11.59 -5.23
CA GLY A 47 3.65 -12.97 -5.58
C GLY A 47 2.53 -13.55 -4.71
N ILE A 48 2.57 -13.30 -3.39
CA ILE A 48 1.50 -13.72 -2.47
C ILE A 48 0.21 -12.96 -2.76
N ALA A 49 0.28 -11.65 -3.02
CA ALA A 49 -0.90 -10.84 -3.38
C ALA A 49 -1.59 -11.43 -4.63
N MET A 50 -0.84 -11.59 -5.72
CA MET A 50 -1.36 -12.13 -6.98
C MET A 50 -1.89 -13.56 -6.81
N GLY A 51 -1.18 -14.42 -6.07
CA GLY A 51 -1.64 -15.77 -5.76
C GLY A 51 -2.98 -15.78 -5.02
N THR A 52 -3.16 -14.87 -4.06
CA THR A 52 -4.42 -14.72 -3.31
C THR A 52 -5.56 -14.30 -4.24
N SER A 53 -5.31 -13.38 -5.16
CA SER A 53 -6.29 -12.95 -6.17
C SER A 53 -6.70 -14.10 -7.11
N LEU A 54 -5.72 -14.84 -7.65
CA LEU A 54 -5.98 -15.95 -8.57
C LEU A 54 -6.73 -17.12 -7.92
N MET A 55 -6.39 -17.46 -6.66
CA MET A 55 -7.12 -18.48 -5.91
C MET A 55 -8.58 -18.09 -5.66
N HIS A 56 -8.86 -16.79 -5.57
CA HIS A 56 -10.23 -16.29 -5.41
C HIS A 56 -11.01 -16.30 -6.74
N LEU A 57 -10.34 -16.12 -7.88
CA LEU A 57 -10.96 -16.15 -9.21
C LEU A 57 -11.36 -17.56 -9.69
N GLY A 58 -10.87 -18.63 -9.06
CA GLY A 58 -11.21 -20.02 -9.40
C GLY A 58 -10.60 -20.57 -10.70
N SER A 59 -10.13 -19.71 -11.62
CA SER A 59 -9.44 -20.10 -12.85
C SER A 59 -8.27 -19.14 -13.17
N PRO A 60 -7.01 -19.58 -12.98
CA PRO A 60 -5.84 -18.77 -13.34
C PRO A 60 -5.74 -18.42 -14.83
N LEU A 61 -6.26 -19.29 -15.71
CA LEU A 61 -6.27 -19.08 -17.16
C LEU A 61 -7.30 -18.02 -17.57
N ALA A 62 -8.35 -17.80 -16.78
CA ALA A 62 -9.31 -16.72 -17.00
C ALA A 62 -8.67 -15.33 -16.84
N ALA A 63 -7.56 -15.21 -16.10
CA ALA A 63 -6.83 -13.95 -15.97
C ALA A 63 -6.27 -13.45 -17.31
N TYR A 64 -5.94 -14.35 -18.25
CA TYR A 64 -5.48 -13.97 -19.59
C TYR A 64 -6.62 -13.33 -20.41
N GLY A 65 -7.82 -13.91 -20.32
CA GLY A 65 -9.03 -13.32 -20.90
C GLY A 65 -9.45 -12.01 -20.23
N ALA A 66 -9.14 -11.83 -18.93
CA ALA A 66 -9.47 -10.61 -18.19
C ALA A 66 -8.68 -9.37 -18.66
N VAL A 67 -7.58 -9.53 -19.40
CA VAL A 67 -6.80 -8.43 -20.00
C VAL A 67 -7.42 -7.93 -21.32
N ALA A 68 -8.40 -8.65 -21.89
CA ALA A 68 -8.97 -8.34 -23.21
C ALA A 68 -9.64 -6.94 -23.31
N ASN A 69 -10.00 -6.34 -22.16
CA ASN A 69 -10.72 -5.07 -22.09
C ASN A 69 -9.90 -3.95 -21.43
N ILE A 70 -8.57 -3.93 -21.61
CA ILE A 70 -7.69 -2.93 -20.98
C ILE A 70 -8.09 -1.47 -21.30
N GLY A 71 -8.70 -1.25 -22.47
CA GLY A 71 -9.19 0.06 -22.89
C GLY A 71 -10.37 0.58 -22.06
N THR A 72 -11.23 -0.30 -21.54
CA THR A 72 -12.53 0.08 -20.95
C THR A 72 -12.67 -0.32 -19.48
N SER A 73 -11.94 -1.34 -19.01
CA SER A 73 -12.09 -1.91 -17.67
C SER A 73 -10.91 -1.58 -16.77
N TRP A 74 -11.18 -0.93 -15.64
CA TRP A 74 -10.17 -0.67 -14.60
C TRP A 74 -9.60 -1.94 -13.99
N LEU A 75 -10.43 -2.97 -13.80
CA LEU A 75 -9.98 -4.28 -13.34
C LEU A 75 -9.00 -4.92 -14.34
N SER A 76 -9.25 -4.76 -15.64
CA SER A 76 -8.36 -5.25 -16.69
C SER A 76 -6.99 -4.55 -16.66
N ARG A 77 -7.00 -3.23 -16.46
CA ARG A 77 -5.78 -2.43 -16.27
C ARG A 77 -5.02 -2.84 -15.01
N GLU A 78 -5.72 -3.10 -13.92
CA GLU A 78 -5.14 -3.59 -12.67
C GLU A 78 -4.41 -4.92 -12.85
N ILE A 79 -5.02 -5.89 -13.53
CA ILE A 79 -4.40 -7.19 -13.84
C ILE A 79 -3.17 -6.99 -14.73
N PHE A 80 -3.27 -6.15 -15.76
CA PHE A 80 -2.16 -5.87 -16.67
C PHE A 80 -0.97 -5.22 -15.95
N PHE A 81 -1.20 -4.14 -15.20
CA PHE A 81 -0.14 -3.41 -14.53
C PHE A 81 0.43 -4.14 -13.32
N SER A 82 -0.36 -4.96 -12.61
CA SER A 82 0.16 -5.83 -11.54
C SER A 82 1.10 -6.91 -12.09
N GLY A 83 0.71 -7.60 -13.17
CA GLY A 83 1.57 -8.55 -13.86
C GLY A 83 2.83 -7.90 -14.45
N GLY A 84 2.67 -6.74 -15.10
CA GLY A 84 3.77 -5.95 -15.65
C GLY A 84 4.77 -5.50 -14.58
N PHE A 85 4.28 -4.94 -13.46
CA PHE A 85 5.11 -4.60 -12.32
C PHE A 85 5.89 -5.81 -11.80
N PHE A 86 5.19 -6.93 -11.57
CA PHE A 86 5.81 -8.14 -11.02
C PHE A 86 6.92 -8.68 -11.94
N GLY A 87 6.64 -8.78 -13.25
CA GLY A 87 7.62 -9.19 -14.25
C GLY A 87 8.84 -8.26 -14.30
N LEU A 88 8.63 -6.94 -14.32
CA LEU A 88 9.72 -5.97 -14.34
C LEU A 88 10.58 -6.02 -13.08
N VAL A 89 9.99 -6.21 -11.90
CA VAL A 89 10.77 -6.37 -10.65
C VAL A 89 11.60 -7.65 -10.67
N ILE A 90 11.08 -8.76 -11.21
CA ILE A 90 11.85 -10.00 -11.40
C ILE A 90 13.04 -9.76 -12.33
N VAL A 91 12.84 -9.03 -13.43
CA VAL A 91 13.93 -8.62 -14.33
C VAL A 91 14.97 -7.80 -13.55
N CYS A 92 14.55 -6.77 -12.82
CA CYS A 92 15.45 -5.97 -11.97
C CYS A 92 16.24 -6.84 -10.99
N TYR A 93 15.62 -7.85 -10.37
CA TYR A 93 16.29 -8.77 -9.46
C TYR A 93 17.37 -9.60 -10.14
N PHE A 94 17.11 -10.15 -11.32
CA PHE A 94 18.12 -10.92 -12.06
C PHE A 94 19.24 -10.05 -12.61
N LEU A 95 18.92 -8.87 -13.14
CA LEU A 95 19.92 -7.89 -13.59
C LEU A 95 20.87 -7.52 -12.44
N GLU A 96 20.32 -7.32 -11.23
CA GLU A 96 21.13 -7.01 -10.06
C GLU A 96 21.95 -8.19 -9.58
N LYS A 97 21.36 -9.38 -9.50
CA LYS A 97 22.04 -10.58 -9.00
C LYS A 97 23.19 -11.03 -9.91
N GLN A 98 23.02 -10.89 -11.22
CA GLN A 98 24.01 -11.35 -12.21
C GLN A 98 25.07 -10.28 -12.52
N GLY A 99 24.85 -9.02 -12.11
CA GLY A 99 25.77 -7.93 -12.41
C GLY A 99 25.93 -7.62 -13.91
N LEU A 100 25.01 -8.11 -14.75
CA LEU A 100 25.12 -8.05 -16.22
C LEU A 100 24.63 -6.73 -16.82
N ALA A 101 24.02 -5.86 -16.01
CA ALA A 101 23.38 -4.64 -16.49
C ALA A 101 24.24 -3.40 -16.28
N SER A 102 24.33 -2.57 -17.34
CA SER A 102 24.84 -1.21 -17.21
C SER A 102 24.00 -0.41 -16.21
N ALA A 103 24.58 0.65 -15.62
CA ALA A 103 23.84 1.55 -14.72
C ALA A 103 22.60 2.14 -15.40
N GLY A 104 22.69 2.48 -16.69
CA GLY A 104 21.57 2.97 -17.48
C GLY A 104 20.44 1.95 -17.63
N MET A 105 20.76 0.68 -17.90
CA MET A 105 19.76 -0.37 -18.04
C MET A 105 19.05 -0.66 -16.71
N ASN A 106 19.79 -0.71 -15.61
CA ASN A 106 19.22 -0.84 -14.27
C ASN A 106 18.27 0.32 -13.94
N ARG A 107 18.67 1.56 -14.26
CA ARG A 107 17.85 2.75 -14.03
C ARG A 107 16.58 2.73 -14.87
N LEU A 108 16.68 2.36 -16.15
CA LEU A 108 15.53 2.28 -17.06
C LEU A 108 14.54 1.21 -16.58
N ALA A 109 15.02 0.01 -16.27
CA ALA A 109 14.18 -1.08 -15.76
C ALA A 109 13.53 -0.71 -14.42
N GLY A 110 14.28 -0.07 -13.52
CA GLY A 110 13.76 0.41 -12.24
C GLY A 110 12.63 1.43 -12.39
N TRP A 111 12.79 2.45 -13.23
CA TRP A 111 11.74 3.45 -13.46
C TRP A 111 10.56 2.91 -14.27
N ALA A 112 10.79 1.98 -15.19
CA ALA A 112 9.71 1.27 -15.88
C ALA A 112 8.86 0.46 -14.88
N ALA A 113 9.51 -0.27 -13.96
CA ALA A 113 8.83 -0.97 -12.88
C ALA A 113 8.06 0.01 -11.97
N ALA A 114 8.68 1.12 -11.56
CA ALA A 114 8.04 2.13 -10.73
C ALA A 114 6.77 2.70 -11.40
N LEU A 115 6.84 3.01 -12.70
CA LEU A 115 5.69 3.48 -13.47
C LEU A 115 4.57 2.42 -13.54
N ALA A 116 4.92 1.16 -13.84
CA ALA A 116 3.95 0.07 -13.87
C ALA A 116 3.27 -0.12 -12.50
N GLY A 117 4.03 -0.05 -11.40
CA GLY A 117 3.49 -0.10 -10.04
C GLY A 117 2.56 1.08 -9.73
N ALA A 118 2.93 2.30 -10.09
CA ALA A 118 2.07 3.47 -9.91
C ALA A 118 0.75 3.35 -10.71
N LEU A 119 0.82 2.90 -11.97
CA LEU A 119 -0.36 2.64 -12.79
C LEU A 119 -1.22 1.50 -12.25
N CYS A 120 -0.60 0.49 -11.62
CA CYS A 120 -1.32 -0.55 -10.88
C CYS A 120 -2.12 0.06 -9.72
N LEU A 121 -1.49 0.89 -8.87
CA LEU A 121 -2.19 1.53 -7.75
C LEU A 121 -3.37 2.40 -8.21
N ILE A 122 -3.17 3.16 -9.29
CA ILE A 122 -4.24 3.98 -9.91
C ILE A 122 -5.37 3.07 -10.36
N SER A 123 -5.04 2.00 -11.09
CA SER A 123 -6.04 1.06 -11.59
C SER A 123 -6.81 0.40 -10.44
N THR A 124 -6.13 -0.04 -9.39
CA THR A 124 -6.75 -0.63 -8.21
C THR A 124 -7.73 0.34 -7.53
N ALA A 125 -7.34 1.60 -7.32
CA ALA A 125 -8.25 2.59 -6.73
C ALA A 125 -9.47 2.85 -7.63
N CYS A 126 -9.26 2.96 -8.94
CA CYS A 126 -10.33 3.19 -9.89
C CYS A 126 -11.29 2.00 -10.04
N THR A 127 -10.84 0.77 -9.81
CA THR A 127 -11.72 -0.42 -9.73
C THR A 127 -12.84 -0.23 -8.70
N TYR A 128 -12.60 0.53 -7.63
CA TYR A 128 -13.59 0.79 -6.58
C TYR A 128 -14.38 2.09 -6.77
N ILE A 129 -13.74 3.11 -7.34
CA ILE A 129 -14.38 4.43 -7.50
C ILE A 129 -15.50 4.40 -8.54
N TYR A 130 -15.33 3.65 -9.62
CA TYR A 130 -16.33 3.54 -10.70
C TYR A 130 -17.30 2.36 -10.47
N THR A 131 -17.63 2.06 -9.21
CA THR A 131 -18.60 1.02 -8.85
C THR A 131 -19.94 1.63 -8.43
N ALA A 132 -20.97 0.80 -8.35
CA ALA A 132 -22.28 1.17 -7.81
C ALA A 132 -22.32 1.20 -6.26
N VAL A 133 -21.16 1.19 -5.59
CA VAL A 133 -21.08 1.20 -4.14
C VAL A 133 -20.74 2.60 -3.65
N ALA A 134 -21.75 3.29 -3.10
CA ALA A 134 -21.69 4.70 -2.71
C ALA A 134 -20.50 5.04 -1.79
N ALA A 135 -20.18 4.15 -0.86
CA ALA A 135 -19.08 4.32 0.09
C ALA A 135 -17.70 4.34 -0.58
N TRP A 136 -17.55 3.63 -1.70
CA TRP A 136 -16.29 3.51 -2.42
C TRP A 136 -16.14 4.54 -3.54
N SER A 137 -17.25 5.04 -4.08
CA SER A 137 -17.31 5.99 -5.19
C SER A 137 -17.01 7.44 -4.76
N THR A 138 -15.99 7.65 -3.94
CA THR A 138 -15.56 8.97 -3.45
C THR A 138 -14.07 9.19 -3.66
N PHE A 139 -13.63 10.45 -3.65
CA PHE A 139 -12.21 10.79 -3.76
C PHE A 139 -11.36 10.22 -2.61
N TYR A 140 -11.98 9.94 -1.46
CA TYR A 140 -11.31 9.34 -0.32
C TYR A 140 -10.69 7.97 -0.64
N THR A 141 -11.27 7.21 -1.57
CA THR A 141 -10.70 5.93 -2.02
C THR A 141 -9.29 6.10 -2.60
N HIS A 142 -9.04 7.16 -3.37
CA HIS A 142 -7.68 7.47 -3.85
C HIS A 142 -6.74 7.73 -2.67
N ILE A 143 -7.14 8.60 -1.75
CA ILE A 143 -6.36 8.94 -0.56
C ILE A 143 -6.02 7.65 0.20
N ALA A 144 -7.02 6.85 0.55
CA ALA A 144 -6.85 5.64 1.34
C ALA A 144 -5.97 4.59 0.65
N PHE A 145 -6.03 4.43 -0.67
CA PHE A 145 -5.20 3.45 -1.38
C PHE A 145 -3.75 3.93 -1.54
N TYR A 146 -3.55 5.19 -1.95
CA TYR A 146 -2.22 5.73 -2.22
C TYR A 146 -1.43 5.97 -0.94
N THR A 147 -2.06 6.52 0.11
CA THR A 147 -1.37 6.72 1.39
C THR A 147 -1.06 5.40 2.07
N THR A 148 -1.93 4.37 1.95
CA THR A 148 -1.60 3.03 2.48
C THR A 148 -0.37 2.44 1.80
N ALA A 149 -0.27 2.55 0.46
CA ALA A 149 0.93 2.12 -0.26
C ALA A 149 2.18 2.90 0.19
N ALA A 150 2.08 4.23 0.31
CA ALA A 150 3.18 5.06 0.78
C ALA A 150 3.61 4.68 2.22
N ILE A 151 2.65 4.56 3.15
CA ILE A 151 2.91 4.24 4.55
C ILE A 151 3.59 2.87 4.68
N LEU A 152 2.98 1.81 4.11
CA LEU A 152 3.51 0.45 4.19
C LEU A 152 4.87 0.32 3.48
N GLY A 153 5.03 1.00 2.35
CA GLY A 153 6.27 1.04 1.60
C GLY A 153 7.42 1.71 2.34
N LEU A 154 7.17 2.91 2.87
CA LEU A 154 8.17 3.69 3.59
C LEU A 154 8.59 3.02 4.91
N ILE A 155 7.65 2.43 5.66
CA ILE A 155 8.01 1.71 6.89
C ILE A 155 8.75 0.41 6.57
N GLY A 156 8.35 -0.32 5.53
CA GLY A 156 9.07 -1.51 5.06
C GLY A 156 10.49 -1.16 4.61
N TYR A 157 10.65 -0.04 3.91
CA TYR A 157 11.95 0.48 3.51
C TYR A 157 12.84 0.82 4.72
N ALA A 158 12.31 1.54 5.72
CA ALA A 158 13.02 1.85 6.95
C ALA A 158 13.44 0.59 7.73
N VAL A 159 12.56 -0.43 7.81
CA VAL A 159 12.86 -1.72 8.43
C VAL A 159 13.99 -2.47 7.72
N LEU A 160 14.02 -2.43 6.38
CA LEU A 160 15.08 -3.09 5.61
C LEU A 160 16.41 -2.36 5.69
N LEU A 161 16.40 -1.02 5.71
CA LEU A 161 17.62 -0.23 5.94
C LEU A 161 18.22 -0.44 7.32
N TRP A 162 17.38 -0.72 8.33
CA TRP A 162 17.85 -1.04 9.69
C TRP A 162 18.75 -2.29 9.74
N GLN A 163 18.64 -3.19 8.76
CA GLN A 163 19.47 -4.40 8.70
C GLN A 163 20.90 -4.12 8.24
N LEU A 164 21.18 -2.93 7.70
CA LEU A 164 22.52 -2.52 7.30
C LEU A 164 23.31 -2.02 8.52
N PRO A 165 24.66 -2.09 8.49
CA PRO A 165 25.51 -1.46 9.50
C PRO A 165 25.16 0.03 9.66
N GLN A 166 24.90 0.45 10.90
CA GLN A 166 24.53 1.83 11.24
C GLN A 166 25.79 2.63 11.56
N GLU A 167 26.64 2.85 10.56
CA GLU A 167 27.89 3.61 10.74
C GLU A 167 27.63 5.14 10.76
N GLN A 168 26.59 5.62 10.08
CA GLN A 168 26.17 7.02 10.06
C GLN A 168 24.64 7.14 9.89
N GLU A 169 24.08 8.28 10.31
CA GLU A 169 22.67 8.62 10.11
C GLU A 169 22.37 8.66 8.60
N GLN A 170 21.52 7.75 8.12
CA GLN A 170 21.14 7.73 6.71
C GLN A 170 20.11 8.85 6.43
N PRO A 171 20.36 9.77 5.48
CA PRO A 171 19.46 10.90 5.20
C PRO A 171 18.08 10.43 4.68
N THR A 172 17.99 9.19 4.22
CA THR A 172 16.75 8.55 3.77
C THR A 172 15.80 8.21 4.90
N VAL A 173 16.30 8.00 6.13
CA VAL A 173 15.46 7.67 7.29
C VAL A 173 14.54 8.85 7.64
N PRO A 174 15.04 10.07 7.94
CA PRO A 174 14.17 11.22 8.20
C PRO A 174 13.15 11.49 7.09
N ALA A 175 13.54 11.35 5.82
CA ALA A 175 12.63 11.51 4.68
C ALA A 175 11.50 10.47 4.68
N ALA A 176 11.81 9.21 4.99
CA ALA A 176 10.80 8.17 5.12
C ALA A 176 9.83 8.46 6.27
N LEU A 177 10.32 8.92 7.42
CA LEU A 177 9.49 9.30 8.55
C LEU A 177 8.58 10.50 8.22
N ALA A 178 9.10 11.51 7.52
CA ALA A 178 8.29 12.65 7.06
C ALA A 178 7.18 12.19 6.11
N GLY A 179 7.50 11.32 5.14
CA GLY A 179 6.52 10.76 4.20
C GLY A 179 5.42 9.93 4.87
N ILE A 180 5.77 9.11 5.87
CA ILE A 180 4.80 8.35 6.67
C ILE A 180 3.87 9.31 7.42
N SER A 181 4.44 10.29 8.13
CA SER A 181 3.66 11.26 8.90
C SER A 181 2.69 12.04 8.01
N ALA A 182 3.16 12.54 6.86
CA ALA A 182 2.33 13.26 5.90
C ALA A 182 1.19 12.38 5.36
N SER A 183 1.48 11.12 5.06
CA SER A 183 0.50 10.16 4.55
C SER A 183 -0.56 9.80 5.59
N VAL A 184 -0.17 9.61 6.85
CA VAL A 184 -1.10 9.37 7.96
C VAL A 184 -2.00 10.59 8.17
N VAL A 185 -1.42 11.80 8.24
CA VAL A 185 -2.20 13.05 8.39
C VAL A 185 -3.20 13.20 7.25
N LEU A 186 -2.79 12.98 6.00
CA LEU A 186 -3.67 13.04 4.83
C LEU A 186 -4.81 12.00 4.90
N GLN A 187 -4.54 10.80 5.42
CA GLN A 187 -5.56 9.77 5.59
C GLN A 187 -6.57 10.15 6.68
N LEU A 188 -6.12 10.73 7.79
CA LEU A 188 -6.97 11.21 8.90
C LEU A 188 -7.86 12.38 8.47
N THR A 189 -7.28 13.39 7.81
CA THR A 189 -8.03 14.56 7.33
C THR A 189 -8.98 14.19 6.20
N GLY A 190 -8.54 13.33 5.28
CA GLY A 190 -9.37 12.77 4.23
C GLY A 190 -10.56 11.97 4.78
N MET A 191 -10.35 11.19 5.85
CA MET A 191 -11.42 10.42 6.50
C MET A 191 -12.44 11.34 7.16
N ALA A 192 -11.98 12.39 7.86
CA ALA A 192 -12.89 13.38 8.44
C ALA A 192 -13.76 14.06 7.37
N ALA A 193 -13.16 14.49 6.26
CA ALA A 193 -13.89 15.08 5.13
C ALA A 193 -14.87 14.09 4.48
N TYR A 194 -14.46 12.83 4.32
CA TYR A 194 -15.32 11.75 3.82
C TYR A 194 -16.57 11.60 4.70
N LEU A 195 -16.40 11.47 6.02
CA LEU A 195 -17.51 11.29 6.95
C LEU A 195 -18.50 12.46 6.91
N VAL A 196 -18.03 13.70 6.81
CA VAL A 196 -18.90 14.88 6.65
C VAL A 196 -19.69 14.78 5.35
N PHE A 197 -19.01 14.48 4.23
CA PHE A 197 -19.64 14.36 2.92
C PHE A 197 -20.71 13.27 2.87
N VAL A 198 -20.38 12.04 3.30
CA VAL A 198 -21.34 10.93 3.22
C VAL A 198 -22.52 11.08 4.17
N ASN A 199 -22.35 11.72 5.34
CA ASN A 199 -23.47 12.01 6.24
C ASN A 199 -24.43 13.04 5.63
N GLY A 200 -23.93 14.03 4.89
CA GLY A 200 -24.76 15.04 4.23
C GLY A 200 -25.45 14.56 2.95
N ALA A 201 -24.87 13.61 2.22
CA ALA A 201 -25.32 13.23 0.88
C ALA A 201 -26.49 12.22 0.84
N GLY A 202 -26.86 11.58 1.97
CA GLY A 202 -28.00 10.63 2.06
C GLY A 202 -27.82 9.28 1.32
N LEU A 203 -27.04 9.26 0.24
CA LEU A 203 -26.84 8.11 -0.66
C LEU A 203 -26.02 6.96 -0.05
N ALA A 204 -25.35 7.17 1.08
CA ALA A 204 -24.49 6.19 1.75
C ALA A 204 -24.91 5.90 3.20
N GLN A 205 -26.16 6.20 3.61
CA GLN A 205 -26.60 6.02 5.00
C GLN A 205 -26.48 4.58 5.50
N GLN A 206 -26.73 3.57 4.65
CA GLN A 206 -26.54 2.17 5.03
C GLN A 206 -25.07 1.83 5.30
N SER A 207 -24.16 2.31 4.46
CA SER A 207 -22.71 2.17 4.67
C SER A 207 -22.22 2.86 5.94
N ILE A 208 -22.75 4.05 6.24
CA ILE A 208 -22.43 4.78 7.48
C ILE A 208 -22.93 4.01 8.71
N LYS A 209 -24.15 3.45 8.64
CA LYS A 209 -24.69 2.63 9.74
C LYS A 209 -23.77 1.44 10.04
N LEU A 210 -23.30 0.73 9.01
CA LEU A 210 -22.35 -0.37 9.17
C LEU A 210 -21.02 0.09 9.79
N LEU A 211 -20.57 1.30 9.48
CA LEU A 211 -19.38 1.88 10.12
C LEU A 211 -19.63 2.18 11.60
N TYR A 212 -20.80 2.72 11.95
CA TYR A 212 -21.20 2.96 13.34
C TYR A 212 -21.36 1.68 14.14
N ASP A 213 -21.87 0.61 13.52
CA ASP A 213 -21.93 -0.72 14.14
C ASP A 213 -20.52 -1.26 14.48
N GLN A 214 -19.48 -0.77 13.80
CA GLN A 214 -18.07 -1.11 14.00
C GLN A 214 -17.25 0.05 14.60
N MET A 215 -17.90 1.00 15.29
CA MET A 215 -17.27 2.24 15.76
C MET A 215 -16.03 1.99 16.62
N SER A 216 -16.06 1.00 17.52
CA SER A 216 -14.92 0.67 18.38
C SER A 216 -13.70 0.25 17.58
N LEU A 217 -13.90 -0.58 16.56
CA LEU A 217 -12.85 -1.03 15.65
C LEU A 217 -12.33 0.12 14.79
N PHE A 218 -13.24 0.98 14.30
CA PHE A 218 -12.87 2.20 13.59
C PHE A 218 -11.98 3.11 14.43
N ILE A 219 -12.39 3.44 15.65
CA ILE A 219 -11.62 4.27 16.59
C ILE A 219 -10.26 3.62 16.90
N ALA A 220 -10.22 2.31 17.15
CA ALA A 220 -8.98 1.59 17.40
C ALA A 220 -8.00 1.72 16.22
N GLY A 221 -8.48 1.59 14.98
CA GLY A 221 -7.68 1.80 13.77
C GLY A 221 -7.10 3.22 13.68
N GLN A 222 -7.88 4.25 14.00
CA GLN A 222 -7.42 5.64 14.02
C GLN A 222 -6.39 5.90 15.12
N LEU A 223 -6.62 5.38 16.33
CA LEU A 223 -5.70 5.51 17.45
C LEU A 223 -4.35 4.83 17.17
N LEU A 224 -4.36 3.69 16.49
CA LEU A 224 -3.13 3.04 16.03
C LEU A 224 -2.36 3.89 15.01
N ALA A 225 -3.07 4.52 14.07
CA ALA A 225 -2.44 5.42 13.09
C ALA A 225 -1.80 6.63 13.79
N VAL A 226 -2.53 7.32 14.68
CA VAL A 226 -2.00 8.46 15.45
C VAL A 226 -0.85 8.03 16.35
N GLY A 227 -1.00 6.91 17.05
CA GLY A 227 0.02 6.36 17.93
C GLY A 227 1.30 5.96 17.18
N SER A 228 1.20 5.54 15.91
CA SER A 228 2.39 5.24 15.09
C SER A 228 3.24 6.48 14.85
N ILE A 229 2.65 7.68 14.73
CA ILE A 229 3.40 8.94 14.60
C ILE A 229 4.22 9.18 15.88
N ALA A 230 3.60 9.03 17.06
CA ALA A 230 4.28 9.19 18.33
C ALA A 230 5.41 8.16 18.53
N SER A 231 5.16 6.88 18.19
CA SER A 231 6.16 5.81 18.20
C SER A 231 7.31 6.13 17.24
N MET A 232 7.02 6.72 16.08
CA MET A 232 8.01 7.09 15.09
C MET A 232 8.92 8.25 15.55
N PHE A 233 8.38 9.23 16.26
CA PHE A 233 9.20 10.26 16.91
C PHE A 233 10.16 9.67 17.96
N ARG A 234 9.68 8.69 18.75
CA ARG A 234 10.53 7.96 19.71
C ARG A 234 11.62 7.15 19.01
N PHE A 235 11.27 6.46 17.93
CA PHE A 235 12.21 5.77 17.05
C PHE A 235 13.31 6.71 16.57
N HIS A 236 12.95 7.84 15.95
CA HIS A 236 13.93 8.78 15.40
C HIS A 236 14.88 9.32 16.47
N LYS A 237 14.34 9.69 17.64
CA LYS A 237 15.16 10.14 18.78
C LYS A 237 16.15 9.06 19.22
N LYS A 238 15.68 7.82 19.39
CA LYS A 238 16.53 6.68 19.80
C LYS A 238 17.56 6.31 18.74
N TYR A 239 17.20 6.42 17.47
CA TYR A 239 18.09 6.20 16.32
C TYR A 239 19.28 7.17 16.35
N ARG A 240 19.01 8.48 16.50
CA ARG A 240 20.06 9.51 16.58
C ARG A 240 20.99 9.36 17.79
N MET A 241 20.51 8.73 18.85
CA MET A 241 21.32 8.43 20.05
C MET A 241 22.09 7.11 19.96
N GLY A 242 22.03 6.39 18.83
CA GLY A 242 22.67 5.07 18.69
C GLY A 242 22.14 4.01 19.67
N SER A 243 20.92 4.20 20.18
CA SER A 243 20.35 3.35 21.23
C SER A 243 19.78 2.04 20.65
N ALA A 244 20.07 0.91 21.31
CA ALA A 244 19.52 -0.39 20.94
C ALA A 244 17.97 -0.42 20.94
N ASP A 245 17.33 0.40 21.78
CA ASP A 245 15.85 0.51 21.85
C ASP A 245 15.22 1.02 20.55
N ALA A 246 15.98 1.68 19.68
CA ALA A 246 15.47 2.19 18.41
C ALA A 246 14.82 1.07 17.59
N LYS A 247 15.40 -0.14 17.61
CA LYS A 247 14.83 -1.31 16.94
C LYS A 247 13.43 -1.64 17.47
N THR A 248 13.25 -1.62 18.79
CA THR A 248 11.97 -1.90 19.45
C THR A 248 10.91 -0.88 19.04
N TRP A 249 11.27 0.42 19.01
CA TRP A 249 10.36 1.47 18.55
C TRP A 249 10.01 1.34 17.06
N LEU A 250 10.97 0.96 16.22
CA LEU A 250 10.72 0.72 14.79
C LEU A 250 9.73 -0.45 14.59
N GLN A 251 9.93 -1.55 15.31
CA GLN A 251 9.03 -2.71 15.30
C GLN A 251 7.63 -2.36 15.82
N GLY A 252 7.55 -1.57 16.90
CA GLY A 252 6.29 -1.05 17.42
C GLY A 252 5.55 -0.19 16.40
N THR A 253 6.24 0.76 15.77
CA THR A 253 5.68 1.59 14.69
C THR A 253 5.16 0.74 13.53
N PHE A 254 5.95 -0.24 13.08
CA PHE A 254 5.54 -1.17 12.03
C PHE A 254 4.28 -1.95 12.40
N ALA A 255 4.21 -2.52 13.61
CA ALA A 255 3.05 -3.27 14.07
C ALA A 255 1.79 -2.39 14.14
N MET A 256 1.89 -1.17 14.67
CA MET A 256 0.76 -0.24 14.75
C MET A 256 0.24 0.16 13.36
N ILE A 257 1.15 0.48 12.43
CA ILE A 257 0.81 0.79 11.04
C ILE A 257 0.12 -0.40 10.38
N LEU A 258 0.67 -1.62 10.53
CA LEU A 258 0.12 -2.81 9.90
C LEU A 258 -1.28 -3.12 10.42
N LEU A 259 -1.48 -3.06 11.73
CA LEU A 259 -2.80 -3.27 12.35
C LEU A 259 -3.80 -2.19 11.92
N SER A 260 -3.38 -0.93 11.89
CA SER A 260 -4.22 0.17 11.41
C SER A 260 -4.63 -0.02 9.95
N ALA A 261 -3.70 -0.42 9.08
CA ALA A 261 -3.97 -0.67 7.66
C ALA A 261 -4.92 -1.87 7.45
N ILE A 262 -4.74 -2.96 8.22
CA ILE A 262 -5.64 -4.13 8.20
C ILE A 262 -7.05 -3.71 8.61
N ILE A 263 -7.18 -2.99 9.74
CA ILE A 263 -8.47 -2.52 10.24
C ILE A 263 -9.13 -1.58 9.22
N GLY A 264 -8.39 -0.60 8.71
CA GLY A 264 -8.90 0.36 7.73
C GLY A 264 -9.37 -0.32 6.45
N ARG A 265 -8.62 -1.29 5.93
CA ARG A 265 -8.99 -2.03 4.71
C ARG A 265 -10.16 -2.98 4.96
N TYR A 266 -10.20 -3.64 6.11
CA TYR A 266 -11.32 -4.48 6.52
C TYR A 266 -12.62 -3.67 6.59
N LEU A 267 -12.59 -2.49 7.22
CA LEU A 267 -13.74 -1.60 7.30
C LEU A 267 -14.14 -1.05 5.93
N PHE A 268 -13.16 -0.68 5.09
CA PHE A 268 -13.42 -0.22 3.72
C PHE A 268 -14.28 -1.22 2.93
N TYR A 269 -13.93 -2.51 2.95
CA TYR A 269 -14.74 -3.54 2.29
C TYR A 269 -16.05 -3.82 3.03
N GLY A 270 -16.03 -3.80 4.37
CA GLY A 270 -17.20 -4.08 5.20
C GLY A 270 -18.36 -3.11 5.03
N ILE A 271 -18.10 -1.86 4.63
CA ILE A 271 -19.14 -0.84 4.42
C ILE A 271 -19.68 -0.81 2.98
N GLY A 272 -19.22 -1.71 2.11
CA GLY A 272 -19.59 -1.74 0.70
C GLY A 272 -20.99 -2.30 0.45
N VAL A 273 -22.01 -1.44 0.47
CA VAL A 273 -23.39 -1.82 0.13
C VAL A 273 -23.72 -1.25 -1.26
N PRO A 274 -24.09 -2.07 -2.25
CA PRO A 274 -24.52 -1.59 -3.55
C PRO A 274 -25.79 -0.75 -3.46
N PHE A 275 -25.97 0.22 -4.36
CA PHE A 275 -27.27 0.85 -4.57
C PHE A 275 -28.30 -0.19 -5.02
N ILE A 276 -29.08 -0.74 -4.09
CA ILE A 276 -30.31 -1.46 -4.46
C ILE A 276 -31.36 -0.38 -4.71
N GLY A 277 -31.35 0.20 -5.91
CA GLY A 277 -32.53 0.88 -6.42
C GLY A 277 -33.64 -0.17 -6.52
N LYS A 278 -34.69 -0.04 -5.72
CA LYS A 278 -35.97 -0.65 -6.07
C LYS A 278 -36.43 0.09 -7.33
N PHE A 279 -36.17 -0.50 -8.49
CA PHE A 279 -36.89 -0.18 -9.72
C PHE A 279 -38.30 -0.78 -9.64
#